data_AF-A0A6J7LRT0-F1
#
_entry.id   AF-A0A6J7LRT0-F1
#
_cell.length_a   1.000
_cell.length_b   1.000
_cell.length_c   1.000
_cell.angle_alpha   90.00
_cell.angle_beta   90.00
_cell.angle_gamma   90.00
#
_symmetry.space_group_name_H-M   'P 1'
#
loop_
_entity.id
_entity.type
_entity.pdbx_description
1 polymer ?
#
loop_
_entity_poly.entity_id
_entity_poly.type
_entity_poly.pdbx_seq_one_letter_code
_entity_poly.pdbx_strand_id
1 'polypeptide(L)'
;MTSTTVEETILFMKEVEFGFWPATNEVDDDTELIDAEFESIVAGLSLDQASPSNFLDNLDLPDPDEHFIEPNPALAPIHDRTKRNAIFAMIGGPIYALAAGVTGFNPLGVEPWPGVLAFFGGLAFFLYSLRDDYTDEDGAIL
;
A
#
# COMPACT_ATOMS: atom_id res chain seq x y z
N MET A 1 49.20 -1.75 -50.62
CA MET A 1 48.51 -0.44 -50.67
C MET A 1 47.53 -0.30 -49.50
N THR A 2 47.84 -0.89 -48.34
CA THR A 2 46.97 -0.98 -47.15
C THR A 2 47.65 -0.46 -45.87
N SER A 3 48.91 0.01 -45.95
CA SER A 3 49.63 0.53 -44.78
C SER A 3 49.27 1.99 -44.48
N THR A 4 48.97 2.80 -45.49
CA THR A 4 48.66 4.23 -45.35
C THR A 4 47.38 4.48 -44.53
N THR A 5 46.34 3.68 -44.74
CA THR A 5 45.07 3.82 -44.00
C THR A 5 45.17 3.41 -42.53
N VAL A 6 46.07 2.48 -42.20
CA VAL A 6 46.30 2.07 -40.81
C VAL A 6 47.05 3.15 -40.04
N GLU A 7 48.04 3.79 -40.66
CA GLU A 7 48.79 4.90 -40.07
C GLU A 7 47.89 6.13 -39.81
N GLU A 8 47.00 6.45 -40.76
CA GLU A 8 45.99 7.52 -40.60
C GLU A 8 45.00 7.24 -39.47
N THR A 9 44.54 5.99 -39.34
CA THR A 9 43.59 5.62 -38.28
C THR A 9 44.24 5.66 -36.89
N ILE A 10 45.52 5.31 -36.78
CA ILE A 10 46.28 5.42 -35.53
C ILE A 10 46.54 6.87 -35.16
N LEU A 11 46.77 7.74 -36.14
CA LEU A 11 46.91 9.18 -35.93
C LEU A 11 45.61 9.79 -35.41
N PHE A 12 44.47 9.47 -36.02
CA PHE A 12 43.15 9.91 -35.58
C PHE A 12 42.83 9.45 -34.15
N MET A 13 43.12 8.19 -33.80
CA MET A 13 42.89 7.71 -32.42
C MET A 13 43.75 8.46 -31.39
N LYS A 14 45.01 8.76 -31.72
CA LYS A 14 45.89 9.53 -30.84
C LYS A 14 45.47 10.99 -30.71
N GLU A 15 44.91 11.57 -31.76
CA GLU A 15 44.31 12.91 -31.74
C GLU A 15 43.13 12.95 -30.75
N VAL A 16 42.20 12.00 -30.86
CA VAL A 16 41.04 11.88 -29.97
C VAL A 16 41.45 11.58 -28.51
N GLU A 17 42.42 10.70 -28.30
CA GLU A 17 42.83 10.24 -26.96
C GLU A 17 43.63 11.29 -26.19
N PHE A 18 44.51 12.02 -26.85
CA PHE A 18 45.44 12.95 -26.19
C PHE A 18 45.10 14.43 -26.41
N GLY A 19 44.05 14.73 -27.21
CA GLY A 19 43.65 16.10 -27.54
C GLY A 19 44.76 16.90 -28.24
N PHE A 20 45.75 16.21 -28.81
CA PHE A 20 46.89 16.84 -29.47
C PHE A 20 46.51 17.13 -30.92
N TRP A 21 46.08 18.36 -31.18
CA TRP A 21 45.87 18.85 -32.52
C TRP A 21 47.20 19.33 -33.12
N PRO A 22 47.57 18.95 -34.37
CA PRO A 22 48.74 19.51 -35.03
C PRO A 22 48.51 21.01 -35.24
N ALA A 23 49.26 21.86 -34.51
CA ALA A 23 49.11 23.31 -34.52
C ALA A 23 49.25 23.90 -35.95
N THR A 24 48.14 23.93 -36.67
CA THR A 24 47.87 24.84 -37.78
C THR A 24 47.24 26.09 -37.17
N ASN A 25 47.47 27.26 -37.75
CA ASN A 25 46.98 28.54 -37.20
C ASN A 25 45.44 28.71 -37.22
N GLU A 26 44.68 27.67 -37.60
CA GLU A 26 43.19 27.65 -37.63
C GLU A 26 42.57 27.16 -36.30
N VAL A 27 43.40 26.62 -35.40
CA VAL A 27 42.95 25.75 -34.29
C VAL A 27 42.67 26.55 -33.04
N ASP A 28 43.48 27.59 -32.82
CA ASP A 28 43.25 28.53 -31.73
C ASP A 28 41.88 29.22 -31.90
N ASP A 29 41.52 29.56 -33.15
CA ASP A 29 40.23 30.20 -33.49
C ASP A 29 39.05 29.24 -33.29
N ASP A 30 39.20 27.97 -33.70
CA ASP A 30 38.19 26.93 -33.48
C ASP A 30 38.00 26.61 -31.98
N THR A 31 39.07 26.61 -31.17
CA THR A 31 38.94 26.39 -29.73
C THR A 31 38.24 27.55 -29.01
N GLU A 32 38.52 28.80 -29.39
CA GLU A 32 37.82 29.96 -28.85
C GLU A 32 36.33 29.95 -29.23
N LEU A 33 36.01 29.51 -30.46
CA LEU A 33 34.64 29.36 -30.92
C LEU A 33 33.89 28.27 -30.14
N ILE A 34 34.52 27.12 -29.93
CA ILE A 34 33.96 26.00 -29.15
C ILE A 34 33.70 26.41 -27.70
N ASP A 35 34.65 27.12 -27.08
CA ASP A 35 34.50 27.58 -25.70
C ASP A 35 33.37 28.62 -25.58
N ALA A 36 33.25 29.54 -26.56
CA ALA A 36 32.18 30.52 -26.60
C ALA A 36 30.79 29.89 -26.80
N GLU A 37 30.67 28.87 -27.65
CA GLU A 37 29.42 28.14 -27.84
C GLU A 37 29.05 27.32 -26.60
N PHE A 38 30.04 26.68 -25.97
CA PHE A 38 29.83 25.95 -24.72
C PHE A 38 29.38 26.89 -23.60
N GLU A 39 30.02 28.06 -23.46
CA GLU A 39 29.62 29.09 -22.49
C GLU A 39 28.20 29.59 -22.77
N SER A 40 27.80 29.76 -24.04
CA SER A 40 26.43 30.10 -24.42
C SER A 40 25.41 29.02 -24.04
N ILE A 41 25.74 27.73 -24.18
CA ILE A 41 24.86 26.63 -23.78
C ILE A 41 24.72 26.59 -22.26
N VAL A 42 25.82 26.76 -21.53
CA VAL A 42 25.86 26.81 -20.07
C VAL A 42 25.12 28.03 -19.51
N ALA A 43 25.23 29.18 -20.17
CA ALA A 43 24.50 30.39 -19.81
C ALA A 43 22.99 30.29 -20.10
N GLY A 44 22.59 29.50 -21.11
CA GLY A 44 21.20 29.21 -21.44
C GLY A 44 20.54 28.15 -20.55
N LEU A 45 21.34 27.38 -19.80
CA LEU A 45 20.88 26.51 -18.73
C LEU A 45 20.53 27.36 -17.51
N SER A 46 19.36 27.99 -17.54
CA SER A 46 18.82 28.81 -16.47
C SER A 46 18.83 28.04 -15.14
N LEU A 47 19.73 28.43 -14.23
CA LEU A 47 19.71 28.04 -12.83
C LEU A 47 18.40 28.41 -12.11
N ASP A 48 17.60 29.31 -12.66
CA ASP A 48 16.31 29.75 -12.09
C ASP A 48 15.21 28.67 -12.11
N GLN A 49 15.41 27.54 -12.81
CA GLN A 49 14.50 26.39 -12.75
C GLN A 49 14.90 25.36 -11.68
N ALA A 50 16.04 25.55 -11.01
CA ALA A 50 16.38 24.77 -9.81
C ALA A 50 15.63 25.36 -8.61
N SER A 51 14.30 25.16 -8.60
CA SER A 51 13.54 25.28 -7.36
C SER A 51 14.18 24.35 -6.31
N PRO A 52 14.33 24.77 -5.05
CA PRO A 52 14.86 23.92 -3.98
C PRO A 52 13.99 22.67 -3.71
N SER A 53 12.80 22.59 -4.32
CA SER A 53 11.99 21.38 -4.40
C SER A 53 11.76 20.96 -5.85
N ASN A 54 12.00 19.67 -6.11
CA ASN A 54 11.67 19.01 -7.37
C ASN A 54 10.27 18.38 -7.33
N PHE A 55 9.74 17.99 -8.51
CA PHE A 55 8.49 17.23 -8.59
C PHE A 55 8.52 15.96 -7.71
N LEU A 56 9.69 15.32 -7.59
CA LEU A 56 9.88 14.16 -6.72
C LEU A 56 9.88 14.52 -5.23
N ASP A 57 10.41 15.69 -4.84
CA ASP A 57 10.34 16.14 -3.44
C ASP A 57 8.87 16.43 -3.05
N ASN A 58 8.07 16.95 -3.99
CA ASN A 58 6.64 17.18 -3.80
C ASN A 58 5.79 15.89 -3.76
N LEU A 59 6.28 14.78 -4.31
CA LEU A 59 5.66 13.46 -4.17
C LEU A 59 6.03 12.77 -2.85
N ASP A 60 7.21 13.09 -2.31
CA ASP A 60 7.66 12.63 -0.99
C ASP A 60 7.03 13.43 0.17
N LEU A 61 6.34 14.54 -0.13
CA LEU A 61 5.47 15.23 0.83
C LEU A 61 4.24 14.35 1.06
N PRO A 62 4.08 13.73 2.25
CA PRO A 62 2.88 12.97 2.55
C PRO A 62 1.68 13.93 2.56
N ASP A 63 0.75 13.76 1.62
CA ASP A 63 -0.53 14.44 1.69
C ASP A 63 -1.26 13.92 2.93
N PRO A 64 -1.54 14.78 3.94
CA PRO A 64 -2.23 14.36 5.15
C PRO A 64 -3.63 13.81 4.86
N ASP A 65 -4.20 14.07 3.68
CA ASP A 65 -5.52 13.61 3.27
C ASP A 65 -5.48 12.32 2.41
N GLU A 66 -4.30 11.93 1.87
CA GLU A 66 -4.11 10.69 1.09
C GLU A 66 -3.40 9.57 1.87
N HIS A 67 -3.73 9.39 3.15
CA HIS A 67 -3.27 8.23 3.91
C HIS A 67 -4.32 7.12 3.91
N PHE A 68 -3.86 5.87 3.99
CA PHE A 68 -4.76 4.74 4.20
C PHE A 68 -5.49 4.92 5.54
N ILE A 69 -6.79 5.18 5.48
CA ILE A 69 -7.68 5.09 6.64
C ILE A 69 -8.09 3.63 6.75
N GLU A 70 -7.61 2.95 7.79
CA GLU A 70 -8.01 1.57 8.02
C GLU A 70 -9.53 1.52 8.23
N PRO A 71 -10.28 0.72 7.45
CA PRO A 71 -11.70 0.55 7.69
C PRO A 71 -11.88 -0.06 9.08
N ASN A 72 -12.73 0.55 9.91
CA ASN A 72 -13.04 0.02 11.23
C ASN A 72 -13.71 -1.35 11.08
N PRO A 73 -13.04 -2.47 11.39
CA PRO A 73 -13.61 -3.79 11.14
C PRO A 73 -14.84 -4.00 12.03
N ALA A 74 -15.93 -4.52 11.44
CA ALA A 74 -17.09 -4.94 12.21
C ALA A 74 -16.64 -5.94 13.29
N LEU A 75 -16.87 -5.58 14.56
CA LEU A 75 -16.39 -6.35 15.70
C LEU A 75 -17.02 -7.75 15.69
N ALA A 76 -16.23 -8.76 16.04
CA ALA A 76 -16.69 -10.14 16.11
C ALA A 76 -17.99 -10.27 16.95
N PRO A 77 -18.87 -11.25 16.65
CA PRO A 77 -20.16 -11.45 17.34
C PRO A 77 -20.07 -11.56 18.87
N ILE A 78 -18.88 -11.86 19.40
CA ILE A 78 -18.61 -11.92 20.85
C ILE A 78 -18.65 -10.54 21.51
N HIS A 79 -18.36 -9.47 20.76
CA HIS A 79 -18.31 -8.11 21.29
C HIS A 79 -19.72 -7.58 21.58
N ASP A 80 -20.69 -7.86 20.71
CA ASP A 80 -22.09 -7.52 20.94
C ASP A 80 -22.68 -8.37 22.08
N ARG A 81 -23.28 -7.69 23.06
CA ARG A 81 -23.91 -8.31 24.22
C ARG A 81 -25.04 -9.25 23.80
N THR A 82 -25.78 -8.91 22.76
CA THR A 82 -26.98 -9.65 22.34
C THR A 82 -26.59 -10.96 21.66
N LYS A 83 -25.65 -10.89 20.70
CA LYS A 83 -25.07 -12.06 20.03
C LYS A 83 -24.36 -12.99 21.01
N ARG A 84 -23.63 -12.45 21.99
CA ARG A 84 -23.02 -13.24 23.06
C ARG A 84 -24.04 -14.00 23.91
N ASN A 85 -25.15 -13.34 24.28
CA ASN A 85 -26.22 -14.01 25.03
C ASN A 85 -26.86 -15.15 24.21
N ALA A 86 -27.01 -14.96 22.89
CA ALA A 86 -27.51 -16.00 22.00
C ALA A 86 -26.57 -17.22 21.95
N ILE A 87 -25.25 -16.99 21.90
CA ILE A 87 -24.25 -18.06 21.97
C ILE A 87 -24.35 -18.81 23.31
N PHE A 88 -24.49 -18.09 24.42
CA PHE A 88 -24.67 -18.71 25.73
C PHE A 88 -25.97 -19.52 25.83
N ALA A 89 -27.07 -19.06 25.23
CA ALA A 89 -28.31 -19.81 25.17
C ALA A 89 -28.19 -21.06 24.28
N MET A 90 -27.53 -20.93 23.12
CA MET A 90 -27.31 -22.02 22.17
C MET A 90 -26.40 -23.11 22.73
N ILE A 91 -25.37 -22.77 23.51
CA ILE A 91 -24.45 -23.77 24.09
C ILE A 91 -24.94 -24.23 25.47
N GLY A 92 -25.35 -23.28 26.31
CA GLY A 92 -25.80 -23.55 27.68
C GLY A 92 -27.14 -24.27 27.75
N GLY A 93 -28.06 -24.03 26.81
CA GLY A 93 -29.35 -24.70 26.73
C GLY A 93 -29.26 -26.23 26.61
N PRO A 94 -28.52 -26.75 25.61
CA PRO A 94 -28.26 -28.18 25.49
C PRO A 94 -27.51 -28.78 26.67
N ILE A 95 -26.49 -28.07 27.19
CA ILE A 95 -25.74 -28.53 28.38
C ILE A 95 -26.69 -28.68 29.58
N TYR A 96 -27.57 -27.70 29.81
CA TYR A 96 -28.58 -27.78 30.87
C TYR A 96 -29.55 -28.95 30.64
N ALA A 97 -30.11 -29.07 29.43
CA ALA A 97 -31.09 -30.10 29.11
C ALA A 97 -30.50 -31.52 29.28
N LEU A 98 -29.25 -31.73 28.85
CA LEU A 98 -28.54 -33.00 29.03
C LEU A 98 -28.19 -33.26 30.49
N ALA A 99 -27.69 -32.25 31.22
CA ALA A 99 -27.38 -32.41 32.65
C ALA A 99 -28.64 -32.78 33.44
N ALA A 100 -29.76 -32.07 33.22
CA ALA A 100 -31.02 -32.35 33.88
C ALA A 100 -31.60 -33.72 33.47
N GLY A 101 -31.55 -34.07 32.17
CA GLY A 101 -32.13 -35.32 31.67
C GLY A 101 -31.32 -36.58 31.99
N VAL A 102 -29.98 -36.49 32.03
CA VAL A 102 -29.10 -37.66 32.26
C VAL A 102 -28.74 -37.83 33.73
N THR A 103 -28.45 -36.73 34.44
CA THR A 103 -27.95 -36.79 35.82
C THR A 103 -28.99 -36.45 36.87
N GLY A 104 -30.16 -35.94 36.45
CA GLY A 104 -31.18 -35.41 37.37
C GLY A 104 -30.78 -34.07 38.01
N PHE A 105 -29.66 -33.47 37.58
CA PHE A 105 -29.19 -32.19 38.08
C PHE A 105 -30.15 -31.07 37.67
N ASN A 106 -30.97 -30.62 38.61
CA ASN A 106 -31.99 -29.59 38.39
C ASN A 106 -31.82 -28.40 39.34
N PRO A 107 -30.85 -27.50 39.08
CA PRO A 107 -30.61 -26.34 39.92
C PRO A 107 -31.75 -25.32 39.88
N LEU A 108 -32.56 -25.33 38.81
CA LEU A 108 -33.64 -24.38 38.58
C LEU A 108 -35.01 -24.91 39.05
N GLY A 109 -35.10 -26.16 39.49
CA GLY A 109 -36.35 -26.80 39.88
C GLY A 109 -37.36 -26.98 38.73
N VAL A 110 -36.92 -26.82 37.48
CA VAL A 110 -37.77 -26.93 36.27
C VAL A 110 -37.32 -28.10 35.40
N GLU A 111 -38.25 -28.70 34.66
CA GLU A 111 -37.95 -29.79 33.74
C GLU A 111 -36.93 -29.38 32.64
N PRO A 112 -36.34 -30.31 31.87
CA PRO A 112 -35.31 -30.00 30.87
C PRO A 112 -35.74 -29.10 29.70
N TRP A 113 -37.06 -28.91 29.49
CA TRP A 113 -37.61 -28.21 28.33
C TRP A 113 -37.16 -26.74 28.14
N PRO A 114 -36.86 -25.92 29.19
CA PRO A 114 -36.33 -24.57 28.99
C PRO A 114 -34.95 -24.58 28.33
N GLY A 115 -34.13 -25.62 28.57
CA GLY A 115 -32.85 -25.76 27.88
C GLY A 115 -33.02 -26.01 26.39
N VAL A 116 -34.05 -26.77 26.01
CA VAL A 116 -34.40 -27.02 24.59
C VAL A 116 -34.89 -25.73 23.94
N LEU A 117 -35.72 -24.94 24.62
CA LEU A 117 -36.14 -23.62 24.11
C LEU A 117 -34.98 -22.64 24.01
N ALA A 118 -34.07 -22.62 24.99
CA ALA A 118 -32.87 -21.78 24.94
C ALA A 118 -31.99 -22.13 23.74
N PHE A 119 -31.86 -23.42 23.41
CA PHE A 119 -31.13 -23.86 22.22
C PHE A 119 -31.74 -23.30 20.93
N PHE A 120 -33.03 -23.58 20.69
CA PHE A 120 -33.68 -23.16 19.45
C PHE A 120 -33.89 -21.65 19.36
N GLY A 121 -34.22 -21.00 20.48
CA GLY A 121 -34.34 -19.54 20.56
C GLY A 121 -33.00 -18.85 20.33
N GLY A 122 -31.92 -19.34 20.97
CA GLY A 122 -30.57 -18.84 20.77
C GLY A 122 -30.08 -19.02 19.33
N LEU A 123 -30.30 -20.21 18.75
CA LEU A 123 -29.95 -20.50 17.36
C LEU A 123 -30.72 -19.62 16.38
N ALA A 124 -32.04 -19.51 16.53
CA ALA A 124 -32.89 -18.69 15.66
C ALA A 124 -32.51 -17.21 15.75
N PHE A 125 -32.29 -16.69 16.95
CA PHE A 125 -31.84 -15.31 17.15
C PHE A 125 -30.44 -15.08 16.54
N PHE A 126 -29.50 -16.00 16.74
CA PHE A 126 -28.15 -15.88 16.19
C PHE A 126 -28.18 -15.82 14.66
N LEU A 127 -28.93 -16.71 14.01
CA LEU A 127 -29.10 -16.69 12.56
C LEU A 127 -29.78 -15.41 12.06
N TYR A 128 -30.77 -14.89 12.80
CA TYR A 128 -31.39 -13.61 12.48
C TYR A 128 -30.38 -12.45 12.60
N SER A 129 -29.55 -12.44 13.66
CA SER A 129 -28.54 -11.40 13.85
C SER A 129 -27.45 -11.42 12.78
N LEU A 130 -27.13 -12.58 12.20
CA LEU A 130 -26.21 -12.68 11.07
C LEU A 130 -26.78 -12.10 9.79
N ARG A 131 -28.11 -12.03 9.65
CA ARG A 131 -28.75 -11.36 8.52
C ARG A 131 -28.67 -9.84 8.66
N ASP A 132 -28.81 -9.33 9.88
CA ASP A 132 -28.85 -7.89 10.19
C ASP A 132 -27.51 -7.19 9.87
N ASP A 133 -26.38 -7.86 10.12
CA ASP A 133 -25.02 -7.34 9.84
C ASP A 133 -24.77 -6.99 8.37
N TYR A 134 -25.53 -7.55 7.43
CA TYR A 134 -25.40 -7.23 6.00
C TYR A 134 -26.28 -6.06 5.54
N THR A 135 -27.23 -5.64 6.36
CA THR A 135 -28.22 -4.61 6.01
C THR A 135 -27.93 -3.25 6.63
N ASP A 136 -27.02 -3.16 7.60
CA ASP A 136 -26.52 -1.90 8.12
C ASP A 136 -25.54 -1.29 7.12
N GLU A 137 -26.08 -0.43 6.25
CA GLU A 137 -25.36 0.46 5.34
C GLU A 137 -24.54 1.48 6.15
N ASP A 138 -23.39 1.07 6.69
CA ASP A 138 -22.37 2.03 7.10
C ASP A 138 -21.73 2.54 5.80
N GLY A 139 -22.21 3.71 5.37
CA GLY A 139 -21.87 4.31 4.10
C GLY A 139 -20.37 4.40 3.93
N ALA A 140 -19.85 3.69 2.93
CA ALA A 140 -18.63 4.11 2.27
C ALA A 140 -18.88 5.55 1.79
N ILE A 141 -18.32 6.50 2.54
CA ILE A 141 -18.22 7.88 2.09
C ILE A 141 -17.21 7.83 0.94
N LEU A 142 -17.72 7.83 -0.29
CA LEU A 142 -16.94 8.03 -1.50
C LEU A 142 -16.41 9.46 -1.56
#